data_AF-A0A9P5WYZ3-F1
#
_entry.id   AF-A0A9P5WYZ3-F1
#
_cell.length_a   1.000
_cell.length_b   1.000
_cell.length_c   1.000
_cell.angle_alpha   90.00
_cell.angle_beta   90.00
_cell.angle_gamma   90.00
#
_symmetry.space_group_name_H-M   'P 1'
#
loop_
_entity.id
_entity.type
_entity.pdbx_description
1 polymer ?
#
loop_
_entity_poly.entity_id
_entity_poly.type
_entity_poly.pdbx_seq_one_letter_code
_entity_poly.pdbx_strand_id
1 'polypeptide(L)' 'TVWLFDSGISSHFTFNLNNFADYKMLTSPISIQMANKDAPLHIKGMGTIVLEHK' A
#
# COMPACT_ATOMS: atom_id res chain seq x y z
N THR A 1 0.61 0.21 14.57
CA THR A 1 0.69 1.07 13.37
C THR A 1 -0.62 1.80 13.23
N VAL A 2 -0.61 3.13 13.12
CA VAL A 2 -1.84 3.91 12.90
C VAL A 2 -2.24 3.72 11.45
N TRP A 3 -3.35 3.02 11.23
CA TRP A 3 -3.97 2.91 9.91
C TRP A 3 -4.75 4.18 9.64
N LEU A 4 -4.47 4.84 8.52
CA LEU A 4 -5.27 5.94 8.02
C LEU A 4 -6.43 5.34 7.24
N PHE A 5 -7.61 5.30 7.85
CA PHE A 5 -8.85 4.95 7.15
C PHE A 5 -9.30 6.17 6.36
N ASP A 6 -9.07 6.13 5.06
CA ASP A 6 -9.60 7.10 4.11
C ASP A 6 -10.71 6.42 3.29
N SER A 7 -11.95 6.87 3.47
CA SER A 7 -13.12 6.34 2.74
C SER A 7 -13.05 6.56 1.23
N GLY A 8 -12.14 7.41 0.75
CA GLY A 8 -11.87 7.62 -0.66
C GLY A 8 -10.87 6.63 -1.27
N ILE A 9 -10.23 5.77 -0.45
CA ILE A 9 -9.19 4.86 -0.94
C ILE A 9 -9.80 3.55 -1.46
N SER A 10 -9.47 3.19 -2.70
CA SER A 10 -9.87 1.91 -3.30
C SER A 10 -8.95 0.75 -2.90
N SER A 11 -7.76 1.06 -2.36
CA SER A 11 -6.72 0.10 -1.99
C SER A 11 -5.87 0.62 -0.84
N HIS A 12 -5.44 -0.26 0.06
CA HIS A 12 -4.56 0.08 1.18
C HIS A 12 -3.08 0.00 0.77
N PHE A 13 -2.24 0.84 1.36
CA PHE A 13 -0.79 0.82 1.18
C PHE A 13 -0.08 0.77 2.54
N THR A 14 1.05 0.08 2.61
CA THR A 14 1.88 0.02 3.82
C THR A 14 3.36 -0.03 3.44
N PHE A 15 4.20 0.62 4.24
CA PHE A 15 5.66 0.58 4.10
C PHE A 15 6.27 -0.70 4.71
N ASN A 16 5.50 -1.42 5.52
CA ASN A 16 5.98 -2.61 6.21
C ASN A 16 5.54 -3.88 5.47
N LEU A 17 6.49 -4.56 4.84
CA LEU A 17 6.25 -5.77 4.03
C LEU A 17 5.64 -6.93 4.85
N ASN A 18 5.90 -6.99 6.15
CA ASN A 18 5.37 -8.06 7.02
C ASN A 18 3.86 -7.94 7.25
N ASN A 19 3.21 -6.89 6.74
CA ASN A 19 1.76 -6.72 6.81
C ASN A 19 1.05 -7.47 5.68
N PHE A 20 1.79 -7.96 4.68
CA PHE A 20 1.25 -8.75 3.60
C PHE A 20 1.35 -10.25 3.94
N ALA A 21 0.28 -10.99 3.72
CA ALA A 21 0.28 -12.45 3.79
C ALA A 21 0.92 -13.08 2.53
N ASP A 22 0.75 -12.41 1.39
CA ASP A 22 1.37 -12.68 0.12
C ASP A 22 1.89 -11.37 -0.46
N TYR A 23 3.12 -11.37 -0.96
CA TYR A 23 3.74 -10.19 -1.58
C TYR A 23 4.32 -10.55 -2.94
N LYS A 24 3.88 -9.84 -3.98
CA LYS A 24 4.43 -9.92 -5.32
C LYS A 24 5.22 -8.66 -5.62
N MET A 25 6.51 -8.84 -5.87
CA MET A 25 7.36 -7.76 -6.36
C MET A 25 6.95 -7.39 -7.79
N LEU A 26 6.81 -6.10 -8.04
CA LEU A 26 6.61 -5.58 -9.39
C LEU A 26 7.97 -5.46 -10.07
N THR A 27 8.08 -5.95 -11.30
CA THR A 27 9.31 -5.86 -12.10
C THR A 27 9.62 -4.44 -12.54
N SER A 28 8.60 -3.59 -12.64
CA SER A 28 8.71 -2.16 -12.92
C SER A 28 7.95 -1.38 -11.84
N PRO A 29 8.57 -0.39 -11.18
CA PRO A 29 7.89 0.43 -10.19
C PRO A 29 6.68 1.16 -10.80
N ILE A 30 5.58 1.21 -10.07
CA ILE A 30 4.40 2.01 -10.43
C ILE A 30 4.47 3.32 -9.66
N SER A 31 4.43 4.44 -10.37
CA SER A 31 4.33 5.77 -9.74
C SER A 31 2.87 6.08 -9.42
N ILE A 32 2.59 6.41 -8.17
CA ILE A 32 1.28 6.88 -7.70
C ILE A 32 1.38 8.32 -7.24
N GLN A 33 0.39 9.11 -7.66
CA GLN A 33 0.24 10.49 -7.22
C GLN A 33 -0.47 10.51 -5.86
N MET A 34 0.22 11.03 -4.85
CA MET A 34 -0.35 11.24 -3.53
C MET A 34 -1.18 12.52 -3.49
N ALA A 35 -2.20 12.56 -2.62
CA ALA A 35 -3.15 13.69 -2.52
C ALA A 35 -2.49 15.03 -2.14
N ASN A 36 -1.37 14.99 -1.40
CA ASN A 36 -0.57 16.16 -1.05
C ASN A 36 0.17 16.79 -2.26
N LYS A 37 0.10 16.19 -3.45
CA LYS A 37 0.81 16.62 -4.66
C LYS A 37 2.34 16.63 -4.52
N ASP A 38 2.87 16.01 -3.47
CA ASP A 38 4.31 15.79 -3.31
C ASP A 38 4.79 14.79 -4.37
N ALA A 39 6.12 14.60 -4.41
CA ALA A 39 6.77 13.71 -5.35
C ALA A 39 6.08 12.33 -5.43
N PRO A 40 5.95 11.75 -6.63
CA PRO A 40 5.25 10.49 -6.82
C PRO A 40 5.87 9.39 -5.98
N LEU A 41 5.02 8.65 -5.25
CA LEU A 41 5.45 7.49 -4.48
C LEU A 41 5.65 6.32 -5.46
N HIS A 42 6.78 5.62 -5.35
CA HIS A 42 7.09 4.48 -6.20
C HIS A 42 6.73 3.18 -5.47
N ILE A 43 5.72 2.47 -5.98
CA ILE A 43 5.28 1.19 -5.44
C ILE A 43 6.24 0.09 -5.89
N LYS A 44 6.72 -0.71 -4.95
CA LYS A 44 7.65 -1.84 -5.18
C LYS A 44 6.94 -3.19 -5.37
N GLY A 45 5.70 -3.29 -4.94
CA GLY A 45 4.95 -4.54 -4.97
C GLY A 45 3.51 -4.38 -4.52
N MET A 46 2.74 -5.45 -4.70
CA MET A 46 1.35 -5.55 -4.29
C MET A 46 1.10 -6.92 -3.67
N GLY A 47 0.11 -7.01 -2.79
CA GLY A 47 -0.13 -8.21 -2.00
C GLY A 47 -1.44 -8.13 -1.22
N THR A 48 -1.88 -9.25 -0.65
CA THR A 48 -3.07 -9.29 0.22
C THR A 48 -2.65 -9.07 1.67
N ILE A 49 -3.39 -8.21 2.36
CA ILE A 49 -3.27 -8.04 3.80
C ILE A 49 -4.31 -8.96 4.44
N VAL A 50 -3.88 -9.84 5.33
CA VAL A 50 -4.83 -10.59 6.18
C VAL A 50 -5.20 -9.69 7.35
N LEU A 51 -6.42 -9.19 7.32
CA LEU A 51 -7.03 -8.51 8.46
C LEU A 51 -7.62 -9.57 9.38
N GLU A 52 -6.94 -9.89 10.47
CA GLU A 52 -7.58 -10.60 11.57
C GLU A 52 -8.55 -9.64 12.26
N HIS A 53 -9.85 -9.83 12.03
CA HIS A 53 -10.89 -9.14 12.79
C HIS A 53 -11.13 -9.93 14.09
N LYS A 54 -10.86 -9.29 15.24
CA LYS A 54 -11.18 -9.81 16.58
C LYS A 54 -12.37 -9.06 17.15
#